data_AF-S4GU79-F1
#
_entry.id   AF-S4GU79-F1
#
_cell.length_a   1.000
_cell.length_b   1.000
_cell.length_c   1.000
_cell.angle_alpha   90.00
_cell.angle_beta   90.00
_cell.angle_gamma   90.00
#
_symmetry.space_group_name_H-M   'P 1'
#
loop_
_entity.id
_entity.type
_entity.pdbx_description
1 polymer ?
#
loop_
_entity_poly.entity_id
_entity_poly.type
_entity_poly.pdbx_seq_one_letter_code
_entity_poly.pdbx_strand_id
1 'polypeptide(L)'
;DDDALMAAISRVTPAFGRGEVIEVNGAPVELVLVKNPIGFRLALASDKPANHDTMIAICDEYADGRDMSWLWDVDFTCFSGTGVTCVSGTRAWDMALRLQYDKVASRNVNTDLEEDVKTFVNGDFSSDAKNAKRIYCTYTAMLRVRSTLGQIASVKDVGVGK
;
A
#
# COMPACT_ATOMS: atom_id res chain seq x y z
N ASP A 1 34.84 13.79 8.25
CA ASP A 1 34.93 12.62 9.12
C ASP A 1 33.77 11.73 8.75
N ASP A 2 34.08 10.69 7.99
CA ASP A 2 33.07 9.90 7.26
C ASP A 2 32.26 9.03 8.22
N ASP A 3 32.85 8.62 9.35
CA ASP A 3 32.15 7.85 10.39
C ASP A 3 31.06 8.68 11.09
N ALA A 4 31.35 9.96 11.36
CA ALA A 4 30.37 10.88 11.91
C ALA A 4 29.20 11.14 10.93
N LEU A 5 29.49 11.18 9.62
CA LEU A 5 28.47 11.32 8.58
C LEU A 5 27.59 10.07 8.47
N MET A 6 28.19 8.88 8.46
CA MET A 6 27.45 7.61 8.41
C MET A 6 26.57 7.41 9.65
N ALA A 7 27.07 7.76 10.83
CA ALA A 7 26.30 7.72 12.07
C ALA A 7 25.14 8.73 12.12
N ALA A 8 25.25 9.85 11.40
CA ALA A 8 24.17 10.82 11.27
C ALA A 8 23.08 10.32 10.29
N ILE A 9 23.50 9.78 9.14
CA ILE A 9 22.59 9.24 8.12
C ILE A 9 21.81 8.03 8.66
N SER A 10 22.44 7.18 9.48
CA SER A 10 21.77 5.99 10.05
C SER A 10 20.63 6.31 11.01
N ARG A 11 20.47 7.57 11.43
CA ARG A 11 19.40 8.04 12.33
C ARG A 11 18.20 8.65 11.59
N VAL A 12 18.31 8.82 10.27
CA VAL A 12 17.23 9.37 9.45
C VAL A 12 16.08 8.36 9.39
N THR A 13 14.94 8.74 9.94
CA THR A 13 13.71 7.96 9.83
C THR A 13 12.98 8.31 8.52
N PRO A 14 12.32 7.34 7.86
CA PRO A 14 11.51 7.62 6.68
C PRO A 14 10.49 8.72 6.96
N ALA A 15 10.35 9.66 6.02
CA ALA A 15 9.24 10.61 6.05
C ALA A 15 7.93 9.88 5.75
N PHE A 16 6.84 10.31 6.39
CA PHE A 16 5.50 9.73 6.26
C PHE A 16 5.15 9.32 4.81
N GLY A 17 4.66 8.09 4.66
CA GLY A 17 4.15 7.54 3.40
C GLY A 17 5.19 7.16 2.34
N ARG A 18 6.49 7.23 2.64
CA ARG A 18 7.58 6.84 1.72
C ARG A 18 8.20 5.48 2.09
N GLY A 19 7.45 4.40 1.88
CA GLY A 19 7.92 3.05 2.22
C GLY A 19 7.98 2.84 3.73
N GLU A 20 6.98 3.35 4.45
CA GLU A 20 6.85 3.13 5.88
C GLU A 20 6.56 1.65 6.12
N VAL A 21 7.44 0.97 6.85
CA VAL A 21 7.25 -0.43 7.23
C VAL A 21 6.75 -0.49 8.67
N ILE A 22 5.59 -1.09 8.85
CA ILE A 22 4.94 -1.34 10.14
C ILE A 22 4.97 -2.85 10.39
N GLU A 23 5.52 -3.29 11.52
CA GLU A 23 5.39 -4.70 11.90
C GLU A 23 3.99 -4.97 12.47
N VAL A 24 3.27 -5.92 11.87
CA VAL A 24 1.96 -6.36 12.31
C VAL A 24 1.99 -7.87 12.42
N ASN A 25 1.72 -8.40 13.62
CA ASN A 25 1.71 -9.85 13.90
C ASN A 25 3.01 -10.58 13.47
N GLY A 26 4.16 -9.91 13.54
CA GLY A 26 5.45 -10.48 13.13
C GLY A 26 5.71 -10.49 11.62
N ALA A 27 4.84 -9.88 10.82
CA ALA A 27 5.05 -9.66 9.39
C ALA A 27 5.22 -8.17 9.07
N PRO A 28 6.15 -7.79 8.19
CA PRO A 28 6.30 -6.39 7.78
C PRO A 28 5.18 -5.99 6.82
N VAL A 29 4.53 -4.85 7.09
CA VAL A 29 3.52 -4.21 6.25
C VAL A 29 4.09 -2.89 5.72
N GLU A 30 4.35 -2.82 4.43
CA GLU A 30 4.84 -1.63 3.76
C GLU A 30 3.69 -0.78 3.21
N LEU A 31 3.67 0.49 3.60
CA LEU A 31 2.73 1.50 3.10
C LEU A 31 3.39 2.36 2.03
N VAL A 32 2.77 2.39 0.84
CA VAL A 32 3.30 3.12 -0.32
C VAL A 32 2.27 4.13 -0.82
N LEU A 33 2.61 5.42 -0.72
CA LEU A 33 1.73 6.50 -1.15
C LEU A 33 1.74 6.65 -2.68
N VAL A 34 0.55 6.63 -3.29
CA VAL A 34 0.37 6.85 -4.73
C VAL A 34 -0.62 7.99 -4.97
N LYS A 35 -0.24 8.95 -5.82
CA LYS A 35 -1.02 10.18 -6.07
C LYS A 35 -1.18 10.53 -7.54
N ASN A 36 -0.43 9.88 -8.42
CA ASN A 36 -0.39 10.19 -9.85
C ASN A 36 0.28 9.02 -10.60
N PRO A 37 0.22 9.00 -11.94
CA PRO A 37 0.71 7.88 -12.73
C PRO A 37 2.20 7.61 -12.54
N ILE A 38 3.02 8.66 -12.52
CA ILE A 38 4.48 8.52 -12.38
C ILE A 38 4.86 7.95 -11.01
N GLY A 39 4.24 8.45 -9.95
CA GLY A 39 4.46 7.97 -8.59
C GLY A 39 4.06 6.51 -8.44
N PHE A 40 2.93 6.10 -9.01
CA PHE A 40 2.52 4.69 -8.95
C PHE A 40 3.46 3.81 -9.78
N ARG A 41 3.84 4.22 -10.99
CA ARG A 41 4.80 3.46 -11.81
C ARG A 41 6.14 3.25 -11.11
N LEU A 42 6.68 4.29 -10.44
CA LEU A 42 7.90 4.17 -9.66
C LEU A 42 7.73 3.23 -8.46
N ALA A 43 6.58 3.29 -7.79
CA ALA A 43 6.24 2.40 -6.69
C ALA A 43 6.11 0.93 -7.12
N LEU A 44 5.55 0.66 -8.32
CA LEU A 44 5.48 -0.68 -8.88
C LEU A 44 6.86 -1.21 -9.31
N ALA A 45 7.76 -0.31 -9.74
CA ALA A 45 9.11 -0.68 -10.15
C ALA A 45 10.09 -0.86 -8.97
N SER A 46 9.72 -0.41 -7.75
CA SER A 46 10.63 -0.45 -6.60
C SER A 46 10.87 -1.85 -6.05
N ASP A 47 9.98 -2.80 -6.34
CA ASP A 47 10.10 -4.18 -5.87
C ASP A 47 9.27 -5.15 -6.73
N LYS A 48 9.54 -6.45 -6.58
CA LYS A 48 8.82 -7.49 -7.31
C LYS A 48 7.50 -7.81 -6.61
N PRO A 49 6.37 -7.86 -7.35
CA PRO A 49 5.08 -8.29 -6.81
C PRO A 49 5.12 -9.66 -6.11
N ALA A 50 5.95 -10.59 -6.57
CA ALA A 50 6.09 -11.93 -5.99
C ALA A 50 6.65 -11.94 -4.56
N ASN A 51 7.25 -10.83 -4.11
CA ASN A 51 7.79 -10.72 -2.75
C ASN A 51 6.72 -10.35 -1.72
N HIS A 52 5.51 -9.96 -2.16
CA HIS A 52 4.50 -9.38 -1.29
C HIS A 52 3.08 -9.87 -1.58
N ASP A 53 2.31 -10.10 -0.51
CA ASP A 53 0.86 -9.97 -0.62
C ASP A 53 0.54 -8.50 -0.90
N THR A 54 -0.30 -8.23 -1.90
CA THR A 54 -0.56 -6.86 -2.36
C THR A 54 -2.00 -6.43 -2.09
N MET A 55 -2.15 -5.24 -1.50
CA MET A 55 -3.40 -4.50 -1.43
C MET A 55 -3.29 -3.17 -2.19
N ILE A 56 -4.36 -2.77 -2.87
CA ILE A 56 -4.47 -1.44 -3.50
C ILE A 56 -5.72 -0.74 -2.94
N ALA A 57 -5.54 0.35 -2.20
CA ALA A 57 -6.61 1.13 -1.59
C ALA A 57 -6.74 2.50 -2.25
N ILE A 58 -7.83 2.71 -2.98
CA ILE A 58 -8.08 3.95 -3.74
C ILE A 58 -9.30 4.67 -3.16
N CYS A 59 -9.07 5.88 -2.68
CA CYS A 59 -10.14 6.82 -2.32
C CYS A 59 -10.00 8.14 -3.09
N ASP A 60 -11.11 8.86 -3.24
CA ASP A 60 -11.29 10.04 -4.11
C ASP A 60 -11.78 11.30 -3.37
N GLU A 61 -11.43 11.45 -2.11
CA GLU A 61 -11.70 12.65 -1.33
C GLU A 61 -10.95 13.86 -1.94
N TYR A 62 -11.32 15.07 -1.49
CA TYR A 62 -10.76 16.31 -2.03
C TYR A 62 -9.21 16.35 -2.00
N ALA A 63 -8.60 15.74 -0.98
CA ALA A 63 -7.14 15.68 -0.84
C ALA A 63 -6.46 14.66 -1.78
N ASP A 64 -7.20 13.71 -2.34
CA ASP A 64 -6.71 12.69 -3.28
C ASP A 64 -6.91 13.13 -4.74
N GLY A 65 -7.96 13.91 -4.98
CA GLY A 65 -8.46 14.22 -6.29
C GLY A 65 -9.72 13.40 -6.57
N ARG A 66 -10.76 14.07 -7.08
CA ARG A 66 -12.05 13.44 -7.43
C ARG A 66 -12.00 12.66 -8.74
N ASP A 67 -11.03 12.99 -9.59
CA ASP A 67 -10.83 12.34 -10.88
C ASP A 67 -9.73 11.28 -10.77
N MET A 68 -10.15 10.02 -10.88
CA MET A 68 -9.25 8.84 -10.80
C MET A 68 -8.90 8.29 -12.18
N SER A 69 -9.15 9.03 -13.26
CA SER A 69 -8.79 8.64 -14.63
C SER A 69 -7.29 8.38 -14.80
N TRP A 70 -6.45 9.00 -13.97
CA TRP A 70 -5.00 8.79 -13.97
C TRP A 70 -4.59 7.32 -13.73
N LEU A 71 -5.46 6.48 -13.15
CA LEU A 71 -5.21 5.04 -13.01
C LEU A 71 -5.07 4.34 -14.38
N TRP A 72 -5.67 4.89 -15.43
CA TRP A 72 -5.57 4.35 -16.79
C TRP A 72 -4.20 4.59 -17.44
N ASP A 73 -3.40 5.53 -16.92
CA ASP A 73 -2.03 5.79 -17.38
C ASP A 73 -0.97 4.92 -16.69
N VAL A 74 -1.40 4.04 -15.77
CA VAL A 74 -0.54 3.12 -15.01
C VAL A 74 -0.68 1.71 -15.57
N ASP A 75 0.44 1.02 -15.79
CA ASP A 75 0.50 -0.37 -16.24
C ASP A 75 0.58 -1.32 -15.03
N PHE A 76 -0.42 -2.17 -14.85
CA PHE A 76 -0.52 -3.14 -13.76
C PHE A 76 -0.13 -4.56 -14.17
N THR A 77 0.32 -4.78 -15.42
CA THR A 77 0.65 -6.12 -15.95
C THR A 77 1.74 -6.85 -15.15
N CYS A 78 2.54 -6.13 -14.37
CA CYS A 78 3.48 -6.72 -13.41
C CYS A 78 2.82 -7.66 -12.40
N PHE A 79 1.53 -7.48 -12.09
CA PHE A 79 0.75 -8.35 -11.21
C PHE A 79 0.11 -9.55 -11.92
N SER A 80 0.28 -9.73 -13.23
CA SER A 80 -0.40 -10.81 -13.99
C SER A 80 -0.13 -12.21 -13.43
N GLY A 81 1.07 -12.46 -12.88
CA GLY A 81 1.44 -13.75 -12.28
C GLY A 81 1.02 -13.93 -10.82
N THR A 82 0.80 -12.85 -10.07
CA THR A 82 0.53 -12.89 -8.61
C THR A 82 -0.91 -12.54 -8.26
N GLY A 83 -1.53 -11.68 -9.08
CA GLY A 83 -2.77 -10.98 -8.76
C GLY A 83 -2.58 -9.89 -7.70
N VAL A 84 -3.70 -9.27 -7.36
CA VAL A 84 -3.86 -8.36 -6.22
C VAL A 84 -4.80 -9.03 -5.22
N THR A 85 -4.36 -9.19 -3.98
CA THR A 85 -5.10 -9.91 -2.95
C THR A 85 -6.33 -9.13 -2.51
N CYS A 86 -6.20 -7.81 -2.33
CA CYS A 86 -7.30 -6.96 -1.88
C CYS A 86 -7.29 -5.62 -2.63
N VAL A 87 -8.46 -5.19 -3.07
CA VAL A 87 -8.71 -3.86 -3.63
C VAL A 87 -9.76 -3.19 -2.78
N SER A 88 -9.45 -2.00 -2.24
CA SER A 88 -10.33 -1.33 -1.29
C SER A 88 -10.43 0.19 -1.47
N GLY A 89 -11.20 0.85 -0.61
CA GLY A 89 -11.47 2.29 -0.65
C GLY A 89 -12.71 2.68 -1.46
N THR A 90 -13.04 3.97 -1.49
CA THR A 90 -14.28 4.47 -2.13
C THR A 90 -14.35 4.15 -3.63
N ARG A 91 -13.20 3.94 -4.27
CA ARG A 91 -13.08 3.61 -5.71
C ARG A 91 -12.55 2.19 -5.95
N ALA A 92 -12.77 1.28 -5.01
CA ALA A 92 -12.34 -0.12 -5.13
C ALA A 92 -12.79 -0.78 -6.44
N TRP A 93 -14.05 -0.57 -6.82
CA TRP A 93 -14.64 -1.15 -8.03
C TRP A 93 -14.03 -0.60 -9.32
N ASP A 94 -13.67 0.69 -9.35
CA ASP A 94 -13.00 1.28 -10.51
C ASP A 94 -11.57 0.74 -10.65
N MET A 95 -10.87 0.58 -9.54
CA MET A 95 -9.55 -0.03 -9.52
C MET A 95 -9.62 -1.50 -9.94
N ALA A 96 -10.60 -2.27 -9.46
CA ALA A 96 -10.80 -3.66 -9.88
C ALA A 96 -11.09 -3.76 -11.39
N LEU A 97 -11.93 -2.86 -11.92
CA LEU A 97 -12.17 -2.76 -13.36
C LEU A 97 -10.88 -2.43 -14.11
N ARG A 98 -10.09 -1.47 -13.62
CA ARG A 98 -8.80 -1.13 -14.23
C ARG A 98 -7.86 -2.35 -14.26
N LEU A 99 -7.74 -3.10 -13.16
CA LEU A 99 -6.94 -4.33 -13.12
C LEU A 99 -7.43 -5.38 -14.12
N GLN A 100 -8.75 -5.52 -14.29
CA GLN A 100 -9.34 -6.46 -15.24
C GLN A 100 -8.92 -6.18 -16.69
N TYR A 101 -8.77 -4.91 -17.08
CA TYR A 101 -8.29 -4.55 -18.42
C TYR A 101 -6.85 -5.01 -18.69
N ASP A 102 -6.01 -5.07 -17.65
CA ASP A 102 -4.65 -5.63 -17.73
C ASP A 102 -4.63 -7.15 -17.50
N LYS A 103 -5.81 -7.78 -17.38
CA LYS A 103 -5.98 -9.21 -17.07
C LYS A 103 -5.34 -9.62 -15.74
N VAL A 104 -5.30 -8.70 -14.78
CA VAL A 104 -4.82 -8.95 -13.42
C VAL A 104 -6.01 -9.39 -12.55
N ALA A 105 -5.85 -10.51 -11.85
CA ALA A 105 -6.86 -11.00 -10.92
C ALA A 105 -6.90 -10.14 -9.65
N SER A 106 -8.09 -9.69 -9.25
CA SER A 106 -8.36 -9.11 -7.93
C SER A 106 -9.20 -10.09 -7.10
N ARG A 107 -8.69 -10.57 -5.96
CA ARG A 107 -9.35 -11.64 -5.18
C ARG A 107 -10.47 -11.12 -4.29
N ASN A 108 -10.19 -10.11 -3.47
CA ASN A 108 -11.18 -9.43 -2.64
C ASN A 108 -11.35 -7.97 -3.10
N VAL A 109 -12.58 -7.52 -3.29
CA VAL A 109 -12.91 -6.14 -3.68
C VAL A 109 -14.07 -5.65 -2.83
N ASN A 110 -13.84 -4.63 -2.00
CA ASN A 110 -14.87 -4.04 -1.14
C ASN A 110 -14.56 -2.55 -0.90
N THR A 111 -15.54 -1.76 -0.51
CA THR A 111 -15.37 -0.33 -0.19
C THR A 111 -15.10 -0.08 1.31
N ASP A 112 -15.30 -1.07 2.17
CA ASP A 112 -14.98 -0.99 3.61
C ASP A 112 -13.47 -1.16 3.84
N LEU A 113 -12.77 -0.02 3.84
CA LEU A 113 -11.32 0.01 3.95
C LEU A 113 -10.82 -0.53 5.29
N GLU A 114 -11.47 -0.17 6.39
CA GLU A 114 -11.02 -0.57 7.73
C GLU A 114 -11.17 -2.07 7.96
N GLU A 115 -12.27 -2.68 7.51
CA GLU A 115 -12.49 -4.12 7.56
C GLU A 115 -11.51 -4.87 6.65
N ASP A 116 -11.31 -4.39 5.43
CA ASP A 116 -10.38 -5.00 4.48
C ASP A 116 -8.94 -4.94 4.96
N VAL A 117 -8.49 -3.82 5.56
CA VAL A 117 -7.14 -3.71 6.13
C VAL A 117 -6.95 -4.76 7.22
N LYS A 118 -7.92 -4.90 8.14
CA LYS A 118 -7.86 -5.91 9.22
C LYS A 118 -7.79 -7.32 8.63
N THR A 119 -8.63 -7.62 7.64
CA THR A 119 -8.65 -8.93 7.00
C THR A 119 -7.36 -9.21 6.24
N PHE A 120 -6.83 -8.21 5.53
CA PHE A 120 -5.62 -8.32 4.72
C PHE A 120 -4.36 -8.55 5.57
N VAL A 121 -4.21 -7.85 6.69
CA VAL A 121 -3.03 -8.01 7.56
C VAL A 121 -3.08 -9.26 8.42
N ASN A 122 -4.27 -9.75 8.77
CA ASN A 122 -4.43 -10.98 9.54
C ASN A 122 -4.53 -12.25 8.67
N GLY A 123 -4.84 -12.10 7.38
CA GLY A 123 -5.01 -13.24 6.49
C GLY A 123 -3.69 -13.84 6.04
N ASP A 124 -3.71 -15.17 5.89
CA ASP A 124 -2.62 -16.00 5.40
C ASP A 124 -2.87 -16.33 3.92
N PHE A 125 -2.53 -15.39 3.03
CA PHE A 125 -2.89 -15.46 1.60
C PHE A 125 -1.82 -16.14 0.73
N SER A 126 -0.66 -16.46 1.32
CA SER A 126 0.45 -17.14 0.67
C SER A 126 0.90 -18.32 1.51
N SER A 127 1.31 -19.43 0.89
CA SER A 127 1.81 -20.62 1.59
C SER A 127 3.16 -20.43 2.29
N ASP A 128 3.82 -19.29 2.08
CA ASP A 128 5.06 -18.92 2.74
C ASP A 128 4.78 -17.94 3.88
N ALA A 129 4.75 -18.47 5.11
CA ALA A 129 4.39 -17.81 6.36
C ALA A 129 5.28 -16.62 6.80
N LYS A 130 6.08 -16.05 5.88
CA LYS A 130 6.98 -14.90 6.10
C LYS A 130 6.74 -13.73 5.14
N ASN A 131 5.74 -13.80 4.28
CA ASN A 131 5.63 -12.83 3.20
C ASN A 131 5.23 -11.44 3.70
N ALA A 132 6.09 -10.49 3.36
CA ALA A 132 5.86 -9.07 3.55
C ALA A 132 4.55 -8.67 2.87
N LYS A 133 3.82 -7.73 3.45
CA LYS A 133 2.58 -7.20 2.88
C LYS A 133 2.87 -5.81 2.33
N ARG A 134 2.31 -5.46 1.18
CA ARG A 134 2.44 -4.12 0.61
C ARG A 134 1.08 -3.53 0.28
N ILE A 135 0.85 -2.31 0.75
CA ILE A 135 -0.38 -1.56 0.53
C ILE A 135 -0.07 -0.29 -0.27
N TYR A 136 -0.51 -0.25 -1.51
CA TYR A 136 -0.51 0.97 -2.31
C TYR A 136 -1.78 1.75 -1.98
N CYS A 137 -1.64 2.99 -1.52
CA CYS A 137 -2.80 3.77 -1.11
C CYS A 137 -2.73 5.24 -1.54
N THR A 138 -3.90 5.81 -1.84
CA THR A 138 -4.05 7.28 -1.97
C THR A 138 -3.88 7.95 -0.60
N TYR A 139 -3.84 9.27 -0.55
CA TYR A 139 -3.47 9.99 0.66
C TYR A 139 -4.44 9.77 1.83
N THR A 140 -5.74 9.95 1.62
CA THR A 140 -6.71 9.74 2.70
C THR A 140 -6.86 8.26 3.04
N ALA A 141 -6.75 7.38 2.05
CA ALA A 141 -6.67 5.94 2.25
C ALA A 141 -5.49 5.58 3.16
N MET A 142 -4.31 6.16 2.93
CA MET A 142 -3.13 5.94 3.76
C MET A 142 -3.34 6.38 5.21
N LEU A 143 -3.97 7.53 5.45
CA LEU A 143 -4.27 8.00 6.80
C LEU A 143 -5.20 7.01 7.53
N ARG A 144 -6.23 6.52 6.84
CA ARG A 144 -7.18 5.53 7.39
C ARG A 144 -6.51 4.19 7.65
N VAL A 145 -5.77 3.66 6.68
CA VAL A 145 -4.97 2.43 6.81
C VAL A 145 -4.04 2.53 8.01
N ARG A 146 -3.25 3.61 8.12
CA ARG A 146 -2.31 3.80 9.24
C ARG A 146 -3.04 3.87 10.59
N SER A 147 -4.17 4.57 10.66
CA SER A 147 -5.00 4.61 11.86
C SER A 147 -5.49 3.23 12.27
N THR A 148 -5.98 2.43 11.30
CA THR A 148 -6.40 1.04 11.54
C THR A 148 -5.22 0.16 12.00
N LEU A 149 -4.06 0.26 11.37
CA LEU A 149 -2.88 -0.50 11.76
C LEU A 149 -2.37 -0.10 13.16
N GLY A 150 -2.47 1.18 13.53
CA GLY A 150 -2.15 1.68 14.86
C GLY A 150 -3.04 1.13 15.99
N GLN A 151 -4.23 0.62 15.65
CA GLN A 151 -5.10 -0.07 16.61
C GLN A 151 -4.71 -1.55 16.80
N ILE A 152 -4.00 -2.14 15.84
CA ILE A 152 -3.67 -3.57 15.79
C ILE A 152 -2.22 -3.81 16.23
N ALA A 153 -1.32 -2.88 15.94
CA ALA A 153 0.11 -2.98 16.21
C ALA A 153 0.69 -1.67 16.77
N SER A 154 1.85 -1.76 17.42
CA SER A 154 2.59 -0.58 17.89
C SER A 154 3.24 0.14 16.70
N VAL A 155 2.53 1.12 16.14
CA VAL A 155 3.06 1.97 15.07
C VAL A 155 3.93 3.06 15.67
N LYS A 156 5.21 3.15 15.27
CA LYS A 156 6.09 4.27 15.65
C LYS A 156 5.52 5.56 15.07
N ASP A 157 5.44 6.61 15.89
CA ASP A 157 4.92 7.90 15.45
C ASP A 157 5.90 8.58 14.49
N VAL A 158 5.52 8.71 13.22
CA VAL A 158 6.29 9.37 12.14
C VAL A 158 5.85 10.82 11.92
N GLY A 159 5.20 11.45 12.92
CA GLY A 159 4.99 12.90 12.94
C GLY A 159 3.77 13.39 12.16
N VAL A 160 2.77 12.53 11.97
CA VAL A 160 1.44 12.97 11.54
C VAL A 160 0.56 12.94 12.78
N GLY A 161 0.30 14.14 13.33
CA GLY A 161 -0.34 14.36 14.62
C GLY A 161 -1.62 13.56 14.84
N LYS A 162 -1.86 13.24 16.12
CA LYS A 162 -3.11 12.67 16.62
C LYS A 162 -4.32 13.53 16.25
#